data_AF-A0A1X2I6Y6-F1
#
_entry.id   AF-A0A1X2I6Y6-F1
#
_cell.length_a   1.000
_cell.length_b   1.000
_cell.length_c   1.000
_cell.angle_alpha   90.00
_cell.angle_beta   90.00
_cell.angle_gamma   90.00
#
_symmetry.space_group_name_H-M   'P 1'
#
loop_
_entity.id
_entity.type
_entity.pdbx_description
1 polymer ?
#
loop_
_entity_poly.entity_id
_entity_poly.type
_entity_poly.pdbx_seq_one_letter_code
_entity_poly.pdbx_strand_id
1 'polypeptide(L)'
;MFCKCFCGSNSTIFELPVIEKPCGNCTKQFCLDNVENGMCDGIADETCPSNDFKTACFARDSFKDEIIVRIFLITVLGLVLFAIIMPFYNHWNKVVIYMHVFY
;
A
#
# COMPACT_ATOMS: atom_id res chain seq x y z
N MET A 1 -3.35 3.60 -13.30
CA MET A 1 -2.35 4.23 -12.40
C MET A 1 -2.85 5.60 -12.01
N PHE A 2 -2.39 6.16 -10.89
CA PHE A 2 -2.89 7.44 -10.38
C PHE A 2 -1.76 8.48 -10.30
N CYS A 3 -2.09 9.73 -10.63
CA CYS A 3 -1.21 10.88 -10.43
C CYS A 3 -1.72 11.67 -9.23
N LYS A 4 -0.86 11.87 -8.23
CA LYS A 4 -1.13 12.74 -7.08
C LYS A 4 -0.40 14.07 -7.29
N CYS A 5 -1.16 15.15 -7.37
CA CYS A 5 -0.66 16.50 -7.48
C CYS A 5 -0.66 17.14 -6.09
N PHE A 6 0.46 17.72 -5.67
CA PHE A 6 0.61 18.43 -4.40
C PHE A 6 0.81 19.93 -4.66
N CYS A 7 0.06 20.75 -3.95
CA CYS A 7 0.16 22.21 -3.94
C CYS A 7 0.21 22.68 -2.49
N GLY A 8 1.43 22.90 -1.97
CA GLY A 8 1.63 23.20 -0.54
C GLY A 8 1.06 22.08 0.34
N SER A 9 0.03 22.41 1.13
CA SER A 9 -0.65 21.46 2.02
C SER A 9 -1.83 20.70 1.38
N ASN A 10 -2.27 21.07 0.18
CA ASN A 10 -3.38 20.42 -0.52
C ASN A 10 -2.88 19.34 -1.48
N SER A 11 -3.67 18.28 -1.66
CA SER A 11 -3.38 17.26 -2.66
C SER A 11 -4.63 16.75 -3.36
N THR A 12 -4.55 16.64 -4.69
CA THR A 12 -5.60 16.09 -5.55
C THR A 12 -5.07 14.86 -6.30
N ILE A 13 -5.96 13.96 -6.69
CA ILE A 13 -5.62 12.66 -7.29
C ILE A 13 -6.40 12.50 -8.58
N PHE A 14 -5.70 12.14 -9.65
CA PHE A 14 -6.27 11.91 -10.98
C PHE A 14 -5.96 10.52 -11.51
N GLU A 15 -6.90 9.97 -12.26
CA GLU A 15 -6.74 8.72 -13.00
C GLU A 15 -5.98 8.97 -14.30
N LEU A 16 -4.92 8.20 -14.54
CA LEU A 16 -4.13 8.32 -15.76
C LEU A 16 -4.64 7.33 -16.82
N PRO A 17 -4.64 7.73 -18.11
CA PRO A 17 -5.02 6.85 -19.21
C PRO A 17 -4.12 5.61 -19.29
N VAL A 18 -4.67 4.50 -19.80
CA VAL A 18 -3.98 3.20 -19.93
C VAL A 18 -3.05 3.20 -21.15
N ILE A 19 -1.97 3.97 -21.05
CA ILE A 19 -0.87 4.02 -22.02
C ILE A 19 0.31 3.20 -21.49
N GLU A 20 1.26 2.81 -22.36
CA GLU A 20 2.41 1.96 -22.02
C GLU A 20 3.25 2.48 -20.83
N LYS A 21 3.26 3.79 -20.59
CA LYS A 21 3.93 4.44 -19.45
C LYS A 21 3.07 5.56 -18.86
N PRO A 22 2.04 5.22 -18.05
CA PRO A 22 1.09 6.22 -17.59
C PRO A 22 1.73 7.24 -16.63
N CYS A 23 2.70 6.83 -15.81
CA CYS A 23 3.45 7.77 -14.96
C CYS A 23 4.26 8.82 -15.74
N GLY A 24 4.62 8.56 -17.00
CA GLY A 24 5.30 9.56 -17.83
C GLY A 24 4.40 10.76 -18.17
N ASN A 25 3.08 10.58 -18.08
CA ASN A 25 2.08 11.62 -18.29
C ASN A 25 1.80 12.43 -16.99
N CYS A 26 2.22 11.92 -15.82
CA CYS A 26 2.09 12.62 -14.55
C CYS A 26 3.14 13.74 -14.45
N THR A 27 2.80 14.89 -15.03
CA THR A 27 3.65 16.08 -15.07
C THR A 27 2.95 17.26 -14.42
N LYS A 28 3.70 18.34 -14.14
CA LYS A 28 3.13 19.60 -13.66
C LYS A 28 2.06 20.15 -14.60
N GLN A 29 2.28 20.07 -15.91
CA GLN A 29 1.32 20.53 -16.91
C GLN A 29 0.03 19.72 -16.88
N PHE A 30 0.10 18.39 -16.74
CA PHE A 30 -1.08 17.54 -16.61
C PHE A 30 -1.93 17.91 -15.38
N CYS A 31 -1.30 18.15 -14.23
CA CYS A 31 -2.00 18.57 -13.03
C CYS A 31 -2.67 19.95 -13.18
N LEU A 32 -2.02 20.90 -13.86
CA LEU A 32 -2.60 22.24 -14.09
C LEU A 32 -3.81 22.18 -15.04
N ASP A 33 -3.75 21.31 -16.05
CA ASP A 33 -4.81 21.15 -17.05
C ASP A 33 -6.06 20.45 -16.50
N ASN A 34 -5.88 19.52 -15.54
CA ASN A 34 -6.98 18.69 -15.00
C ASN A 34 -7.59 19.21 -13.69
N VAL A 35 -6.96 20.19 -13.02
CA VAL A 35 -7.54 20.83 -11.82
C VAL A 35 -8.53 21.91 -12.28
N GLU A 36 -9.76 21.49 -12.55
CA GLU A 36 -10.85 22.35 -13.03
C GLU A 36 -11.33 23.39 -11.98
N ASN A 37 -10.92 23.26 -10.72
CA ASN A 37 -11.42 24.08 -9.61
C ASN A 37 -10.28 24.67 -8.77
N GLY A 38 -9.66 25.76 -9.26
CA GLY A 38 -9.10 26.87 -8.46
C GLY A 38 -8.09 26.58 -7.34
N MET A 39 -7.66 25.33 -7.12
CA MET A 39 -6.63 24.99 -6.14
C MET A 39 -5.21 25.21 -6.67
N CYS A 40 -5.06 25.39 -7.98
CA CYS A 40 -3.80 25.70 -8.62
C CYS A 40 -3.91 26.80 -9.70
N ASP A 41 -5.13 27.12 -10.14
CA ASP A 41 -5.38 28.14 -11.17
C ASP A 41 -5.77 29.45 -10.48
N GLY A 42 -4.86 30.43 -10.48
CA GLY A 42 -5.14 31.80 -10.04
C GLY A 42 -4.31 32.35 -8.88
N ILE A 43 -3.49 31.54 -8.19
CA ILE A 43 -2.53 32.07 -7.20
C ILE A 43 -1.12 31.77 -7.66
N ALA A 44 -0.70 32.52 -8.68
CA ALA A 44 0.62 32.42 -9.29
C ALA A 44 1.77 32.82 -8.35
N ASP A 45 1.53 33.39 -7.17
CA ASP A 45 2.63 33.94 -6.35
C ASP A 45 2.50 33.80 -4.81
N GLU A 46 1.33 33.46 -4.23
CA GLU A 46 1.13 33.56 -2.77
C GLU A 46 1.03 32.21 -2.02
N THR A 47 0.30 31.22 -2.53
CA THR A 47 0.00 29.96 -1.79
C THR A 47 0.67 28.70 -2.36
N CYS A 48 1.15 28.73 -3.60
CA CYS A 48 1.95 27.65 -4.17
C CYS A 48 3.14 28.24 -4.93
N PRO A 49 4.20 28.68 -4.21
CA PRO A 49 5.45 29.04 -4.87
C PRO A 49 5.86 27.86 -5.76
N SER A 50 6.30 28.14 -6.97
CA SER A 50 6.70 27.13 -7.97
C SER A 50 7.69 26.08 -7.40
N ASN A 51 8.39 26.44 -6.34
CA ASN A 51 9.31 25.67 -5.50
C ASN A 51 8.67 24.48 -4.77
N ASP A 52 7.38 24.54 -4.44
CA ASP A 52 6.69 23.61 -3.53
C ASP A 52 5.66 22.72 -4.23
N PHE A 53 5.62 22.79 -5.55
CA PHE A 53 4.79 21.92 -6.37
C PHE A 53 5.47 20.55 -6.51
N LYS A 54 4.76 19.48 -6.15
CA LYS A 54 5.26 18.10 -6.28
C LYS A 54 4.24 17.22 -6.98
N THR A 55 4.71 16.32 -7.81
CA THR A 55 3.90 15.26 -8.42
C THR A 55 4.40 13.92 -7.95
N ALA A 56 3.50 13.05 -7.52
CA ALA A 56 3.83 11.66 -7.23
C ALA A 56 2.94 10.76 -8.07
N CYS A 57 3.56 9.86 -8.83
CA CYS A 57 2.83 8.77 -9.46
C CYS A 57 2.71 7.62 -8.45
N PHE A 58 1.50 7.12 -8.22
CA PHE A 58 1.29 5.93 -7.39
C PHE A 58 0.40 4.93 -8.12
N ALA A 59 0.80 3.66 -8.02
CA ALA A 59 -0.12 2.56 -8.29
C ALA A 59 -0.79 2.22 -6.96
N ARG A 60 -2.13 2.32 -6.89
CA ARG A 60 -2.92 1.89 -5.72
C ARG A 60 -2.74 0.41 -5.41
N ASP A 61 -2.31 -0.36 -6.41
CA ASP A 61 -1.97 -1.78 -6.33
C ASP A 61 -0.46 -1.96 -6.54
N SER A 62 0.34 -1.28 -5.71
CA SER A 62 1.79 -1.46 -5.75
C SER A 62 2.15 -2.84 -5.21
N PHE A 63 3.05 -3.54 -5.89
CA PHE A 63 3.59 -4.83 -5.43
C PHE A 63 4.08 -4.77 -3.98
N LYS A 64 4.56 -3.60 -3.52
CA LYS A 64 4.97 -3.38 -2.13
C LYS A 64 3.80 -3.54 -1.14
N ASP A 65 2.65 -2.97 -1.44
CA ASP A 65 1.47 -3.03 -0.58
C ASP A 65 0.85 -4.44 -0.61
N GLU A 66 0.84 -5.07 -1.80
CA GLU A 66 0.41 -6.46 -1.96
C GLU A 66 1.28 -7.44 -1.13
N ILE A 67 2.61 -7.29 -1.18
CA ILE A 67 3.53 -8.13 -0.39
C ILE A 67 3.27 -7.98 1.10
N ILE A 68 3.10 -6.75 1.59
CA ILE A 68 2.88 -6.50 3.03
C ILE A 68 1.63 -7.26 3.50
N VAL A 69 0.53 -7.19 2.73
CA VAL A 69 -0.71 -7.91 3.05
C VAL A 69 -0.51 -9.42 2.99
N ARG A 70 0.17 -9.94 1.95
CA ARG A 70 0.43 -11.39 1.82
C ARG A 70 1.26 -11.95 2.98
N ILE A 71 2.33 -11.26 3.38
CA ILE A 71 3.18 -11.68 4.51
C ILE A 71 2.36 -11.71 5.80
N PHE A 72 1.53 -10.69 6.03
CA PHE A 72 0.66 -10.63 7.19
C PHE A 72 -0.29 -11.84 7.24
N LEU A 73 -0.95 -12.16 6.12
CA LEU A 73 -1.84 -13.31 6.02
C LEU A 73 -1.12 -14.64 6.29
N ILE A 74 0.05 -14.86 5.68
CA ILE A 74 0.86 -16.07 5.91
C ILE A 74 1.27 -16.19 7.38
N THR A 75 1.67 -15.08 8.00
CA THR A 75 2.08 -15.06 9.41
C THR A 75 0.92 -15.42 10.34
N VAL A 76 -0.24 -14.80 10.14
CA VAL A 76 -1.43 -15.08 10.94
C VAL A 76 -1.88 -16.53 10.75
N LEU A 77 -1.93 -17.02 9.51
CA LEU A 77 -2.27 -18.43 9.23
C LEU A 77 -1.27 -19.38 9.88
N GLY A 78 0.03 -19.07 9.84
CA GLY A 78 1.06 -19.87 10.50
C GLY A 78 0.87 -19.93 12.02
N LEU A 79 0.59 -18.80 12.66
CA LEU A 79 0.32 -18.73 14.10
C LEU A 79 -0.94 -19.52 14.48
N VAL A 80 -2.01 -19.41 13.69
CA VAL A 80 -3.26 -20.13 13.93
C VAL A 80 -3.06 -21.65 13.76
N LEU A 81 -2.38 -22.07 12.69
CA LEU A 81 -2.07 -23.49 12.46
C LEU A 81 -1.19 -24.04 13.58
N PHE A 82 -0.18 -23.29 14.01
CA PHE A 82 0.68 -23.68 15.13
C PHE A 82 -0.13 -23.85 16.43
N ALA A 83 -1.03 -22.92 16.73
CA ALA A 83 -1.90 -22.99 17.90
C ALA A 83 -2.85 -24.19 17.88
N ILE A 84 -3.29 -24.64 16.70
CA ILE A 84 -4.14 -25.84 16.55
C ILE A 84 -3.31 -27.13 16.66
N ILE A 85 -2.09 -27.14 16.13
CA ILE A 85 -1.21 -28.33 16.13
C ILE A 85 -0.59 -28.57 17.52
N MET A 86 -0.19 -27.51 18.22
CA MET A 86 0.46 -27.60 19.54
C MET A 86 -0.31 -28.44 20.59
N PRO A 87 -1.63 -28.28 20.80
CA PRO A 87 -2.38 -29.10 21.76
C PRO A 87 -2.46 -30.57 21.33
N PHE A 88 -2.58 -30.84 20.03
CA PHE A 88 -2.56 -32.20 19.50
C PHE A 88 -1.19 -32.85 19.73
N TYR A 89 -0.10 -32.16 19.40
CA TYR A 89 1.26 -32.67 19.63
C TYR A 89 1.53 -32.94 21.11
N ASN A 90 1.11 -32.03 22.00
CA ASN A 90 1.25 -32.22 23.44
C ASN A 90 0.41 -33.40 23.97
N HIS A 91 -0.77 -33.63 23.42
CA HIS A 91 -1.59 -34.79 23.78
C HIS A 91 -0.93 -36.10 23.35
N TRP A 92 -0.43 -36.17 22.12
CA TRP A 92 0.25 -37.36 21.60
C TRP A 92 1.56 -37.66 22.32
N ASN A 93 2.38 -36.64 22.60
CA ASN A 93 3.61 -36.83 23.39
C ASN A 93 3.32 -37.34 24.80
N LYS A 94 2.24 -36.87 25.46
CA LYS A 94 1.85 -37.40 26.78
C LYS A 94 1.45 -38.86 26.70
N VAL A 95 0.66 -39.27 25.70
CA VAL A 95 0.24 -40.67 25.52
C VAL A 95 1.45 -41.59 25.25
N VAL A 96 2.36 -41.18 24.36
CA VAL A 96 3.57 -41.94 24.03
C VAL A 96 4.50 -42.07 25.23
N ILE A 97 4.75 -40.99 25.98
CA ILE A 97 5.60 -41.03 27.17
C ILE A 97 4.97 -41.88 28.27
N TYR A 98 3.66 -41.79 28.51
CA TYR A 98 2.99 -42.61 29.53
C TYR A 98 3.08 -44.11 29.22
N MET A 99 2.95 -44.48 27.95
CA MET A 99 3.08 -45.86 27.47
C MET A 99 4.51 -46.40 27.57
N HIS A 100 5.53 -45.54 27.41
CA HIS A 100 6.95 -45.91 27.54
C HIS A 100 7.46 -45.94 28.99
N VAL A 101 6.73 -45.34 29.95
CA VAL A 101 7.03 -45.43 31.39
C VAL A 101 6.37 -46.64 32.04
N PHE A 102 5.26 -47.14 31.47
CA PHE A 102 4.50 -48.28 32.01
C PHE A 102 4.82 -49.65 31.36
N TYR A 103 5.76 -49.72 30.40
CA TYR A 103 6.29 -50.96 29.83
C TYR A 103 7.80 -51.06 30.03
#